data_AF-A0A6V7L0Z8-F1
#
_entry.id   AF-A0A6V7L0Z8-F1
#
_cell.length_a   1.000
_cell.length_b   1.000
_cell.length_c   1.000
_cell.angle_alpha   90.00
_cell.angle_beta   90.00
_cell.angle_gamma   90.00
#
_symmetry.space_group_name_H-M   'P 1'
#
loop_
_entity.id
_entity.type
_entity.pdbx_description
1 polymer ?
#
loop_
_entity_poly.entity_id
_entity_poly.type
_entity_poly.pdbx_seq_one_letter_code
_entity_poly.pdbx_strand_id
1 'polypeptide(L)'
;LNIETPADGSILLDYSKNRLDEKALNLLLNLARARQIEKARDAMFTGVKINFTENRAVLHTALRNRQNTPILVDGKDVMPEVNAVLAHMKEFTNQ
;
A
#
# COMPACT_ATOMS: atom_id res chain seq x y z
N LEU A 1 3.22 2.43 19.51
CA LEU A 1 3.57 1.34 18.56
C LEU A 1 4.86 1.74 17.85
N ASN A 2 5.92 0.95 17.99
CA ASN A 2 7.18 1.17 17.26
C ASN A 2 7.18 0.31 16.00
N ILE A 3 7.47 0.94 14.87
CA ILE A 3 7.57 0.30 13.56
C ILE A 3 9.00 0.49 13.10
N GLU A 4 9.76 -0.59 12.98
CA GLU A 4 11.10 -0.56 12.41
C GLU A 4 11.02 -0.41 10.90
N THR A 5 11.79 0.51 10.33
CA THR A 5 11.96 0.60 8.87
C THR A 5 13.33 0.05 8.48
N PRO A 6 13.44 -0.65 7.34
CA PRO A 6 14.70 -1.32 6.97
C PRO A 6 15.90 -0.37 6.78
N ALA A 7 15.65 0.89 6.38
CA ALA A 7 16.71 1.83 6.01
C ALA A 7 16.56 3.25 6.60
N ASP A 8 15.42 3.60 7.19
CA ASP A 8 15.05 4.99 7.50
C ASP A 8 14.82 5.24 9.00
N GLY A 9 15.26 4.31 9.86
CA GLY A 9 15.12 4.37 11.32
C GLY A 9 13.74 3.94 11.83
N SER A 10 13.50 4.08 13.14
CA SER A 10 12.26 3.65 13.78
C SER A 10 11.17 4.72 13.71
N ILE A 11 9.93 4.33 13.45
CA ILE A 11 8.75 5.20 13.52
C ILE A 11 7.98 4.89 14.81
N LEU A 12 7.82 5.89 15.68
CA LEU A 12 6.93 5.83 16.84
C LEU A 12 5.55 6.39 16.48
N LEU A 13 4.53 5.53 16.53
CA LEU A 13 3.13 5.94 16.55
C LEU A 13 2.64 5.95 18.00
N ASP A 14 2.57 7.15 18.60
CA ASP A 14 1.92 7.39 19.89
C ASP A 14 0.46 7.81 19.68
N TYR A 15 -0.47 6.89 19.96
CA TYR A 15 -1.91 7.16 19.95
C TYR A 15 -2.51 7.24 21.37
N SER A 16 -1.67 7.32 22.42
CA SER A 16 -2.10 7.28 23.83
C SER A 16 -3.00 8.44 24.26
N LYS A 17 -2.89 9.60 23.60
CA LYS A 17 -3.63 10.83 23.97
C LYS A 17 -4.97 10.96 23.25
N ASN A 18 -5.58 9.84 22.86
CA ASN A 18 -6.91 9.78 22.30
C ASN A 18 -7.95 9.45 23.37
N ARG A 19 -9.21 9.87 23.18
CA ARG A 19 -10.33 9.57 24.10
C ARG A 19 -10.83 8.14 23.88
N LEU A 20 -9.96 7.15 24.11
CA LEU A 20 -10.21 5.74 23.88
C LEU A 20 -9.74 4.95 25.10
N ASP A 21 -10.60 4.06 25.61
CA ASP A 21 -10.20 2.98 26.49
C ASP A 21 -9.87 1.71 25.68
N GLU A 22 -9.39 0.67 26.34
CA GLU A 22 -9.06 -0.61 25.71
C GLU A 22 -10.28 -1.24 25.02
N LYS A 23 -11.46 -1.12 25.63
CA LYS A 23 -12.71 -1.64 25.09
C LYS A 23 -13.07 -0.96 23.76
N ALA A 24 -13.01 0.37 23.70
CA ALA A 24 -13.28 1.14 22.50
C ALA A 24 -12.29 0.80 21.38
N LEU A 25 -11.00 0.66 21.70
CA LEU A 25 -9.99 0.26 20.72
C LEU A 25 -10.29 -1.13 20.14
N ASN A 26 -10.64 -2.11 20.99
CA ASN A 26 -11.02 -3.45 20.54
C ASN A 26 -12.27 -3.44 19.65
N LEU A 27 -13.28 -2.63 19.98
CA LEU A 27 -14.47 -2.48 19.15
C LEU A 27 -14.15 -1.87 17.77
N LEU A 28 -13.26 -0.88 17.71
CA LEU A 28 -12.81 -0.29 16.43
C LEU A 28 -12.07 -1.31 15.56
N LEU A 29 -11.18 -2.12 16.15
CA LEU A 29 -10.49 -3.19 15.43
C LEU A 29 -11.46 -4.28 14.95
N ASN A 30 -12.47 -4.62 15.75
CA ASN A 30 -13.51 -5.56 15.34
C ASN A 30 -14.38 -4.99 14.22
N LEU A 31 -14.68 -3.69 14.24
CA LEU A 31 -15.37 -3.02 13.14
C LEU A 31 -14.53 -3.11 11.84
N ALA A 32 -13.22 -2.85 11.90
CA ALA A 32 -12.33 -2.97 10.75
C ALA A 32 -12.38 -4.39 10.14
N ARG A 33 -12.28 -5.42 10.98
CA ARG A 33 -12.39 -6.83 10.56
C ARG A 33 -13.76 -7.17 9.98
N ALA A 34 -14.84 -6.71 10.61
CA ALA A 34 -16.20 -6.92 10.13
C ALA A 34 -16.45 -6.25 8.77
N ARG A 35 -15.76 -5.14 8.49
CA ARG A 35 -15.76 -4.45 7.20
C ARG A 35 -14.75 -5.01 6.19
N GLN A 36 -14.01 -6.05 6.55
CA GLN A 36 -13.05 -6.74 5.67
C GLN A 36 -11.96 -5.82 5.12
N ILE A 37 -11.44 -4.90 5.95
CA ILE A 37 -10.38 -3.96 5.52
C ILE A 37 -9.15 -4.70 5.03
N GLU A 38 -8.76 -5.81 5.66
CA GLU A 38 -7.61 -6.61 5.24
C GLU A 38 -7.81 -7.19 3.84
N LYS A 39 -9.01 -7.69 3.53
CA LYS A 39 -9.36 -8.19 2.19
C LYS A 39 -9.34 -7.07 1.16
N ALA A 40 -9.84 -5.88 1.51
CA ALA A 40 -9.82 -4.72 0.62
C ALA A 40 -8.38 -4.24 0.35
N ARG A 41 -7.52 -4.23 1.38
CA ARG A 41 -6.08 -3.98 1.24
C ARG A 41 -5.46 -5.00 0.28
N ASP A 42 -5.69 -6.29 0.50
CA ASP A 42 -5.06 -7.33 -0.33
C ASP A 42 -5.53 -7.24 -1.79
N ALA A 43 -6.81 -6.94 -2.03
CA ALA A 43 -7.35 -6.67 -3.37
C ALA A 43 -6.66 -5.47 -4.04
N MET A 44 -6.43 -4.38 -3.30
CA MET A 44 -5.67 -3.23 -3.82
C MET A 44 -4.24 -3.63 -4.21
N PHE A 45 -3.52 -4.31 -3.31
CA PHE A 45 -2.11 -4.69 -3.53
C PHE A 45 -1.92 -5.70 -4.66
N THR A 46 -2.93 -6.52 -4.95
CA THR A 46 -2.89 -7.55 -6.01
C THR A 46 -3.40 -7.07 -7.37
N GLY A 47 -3.84 -5.82 -7.49
CA GLY A 47 -4.28 -5.24 -8.77
C GLY A 47 -5.73 -5.53 -9.13
N VAL A 48 -6.57 -5.96 -8.17
CA VAL A 48 -8.02 -6.07 -8.38
C VAL A 48 -8.60 -4.70 -8.73
N LYS A 49 -9.61 -4.68 -9.62
CA LYS A 49 -10.29 -3.47 -10.07
C LYS A 49 -11.26 -2.93 -9.00
N ILE A 50 -10.71 -2.44 -7.89
CA ILE A 50 -11.47 -1.93 -6.75
C ILE A 50 -12.11 -0.56 -7.04
N ASN A 51 -11.59 0.20 -8.00
CA ASN A 51 -12.25 1.39 -8.52
C ASN A 51 -13.33 0.93 -9.52
N PHE A 52 -14.48 0.56 -8.97
CA PHE A 52 -15.57 -0.06 -9.72
C PHE A 52 -16.31 0.93 -10.63
N THR A 53 -16.30 2.23 -10.33
CA THR A 53 -16.96 3.24 -11.16
C THR A 53 -16.25 3.43 -12.50
N GLU A 54 -14.92 3.25 -12.52
CA GLU A 54 -14.11 3.35 -13.74
C GLU A 54 -13.62 1.98 -14.25
N ASN A 55 -13.92 0.89 -13.53
CA ASN A 55 -13.40 -0.46 -13.78
C ASN A 55 -11.87 -0.50 -13.86
N ARG A 56 -11.18 0.05 -12.86
CA ARG A 56 -9.71 0.20 -12.82
C ARG A 56 -9.08 -0.36 -11.54
N ALA A 57 -7.85 -0.86 -11.67
CA ALA A 57 -6.98 -1.17 -10.55
C ALA A 57 -6.46 0.12 -9.89
N VAL A 58 -6.11 0.06 -8.60
CA VAL A 58 -5.52 1.18 -7.84
C VAL A 58 -4.16 0.76 -7.32
N LEU A 59 -3.09 1.19 -7.99
CA LEU A 59 -1.74 0.61 -7.81
C LEU A 59 -0.61 1.65 -7.61
N HIS A 60 -0.89 2.73 -6.89
CA HIS A 60 0.18 3.67 -6.50
C HIS A 60 1.28 3.00 -5.66
N THR A 61 0.98 1.87 -4.99
CA THR A 61 1.97 1.04 -4.29
C THR A 61 2.97 0.36 -5.23
N ALA A 62 2.56 -0.01 -6.46
CA ALA A 62 3.45 -0.60 -7.47
C ALA A 62 4.56 0.38 -7.88
N LEU A 63 4.25 1.68 -7.96
CA LEU A 63 5.22 2.74 -8.31
C LEU A 63 6.38 2.87 -7.32
N ARG A 64 6.24 2.33 -6.11
CA ARG A 64 7.26 2.33 -5.05
C ARG A 64 7.61 0.93 -4.56
N ASN A 65 7.27 -0.10 -5.32
CA ASN A 65 7.60 -1.49 -5.01
C ASN A 65 9.07 -1.78 -5.33
N ARG A 66 9.95 -1.48 -4.36
CA ARG A 66 11.41 -1.68 -4.52
C ARG A 66 11.83 -3.15 -4.56
N GLN A 67 11.00 -4.07 -4.07
CA GLN A 67 11.26 -5.51 -4.11
C GLN A 67 11.02 -6.11 -5.49
N ASN A 68 10.40 -5.35 -6.42
CA ASN A 68 10.05 -5.83 -7.76
C ASN A 68 9.22 -7.13 -7.76
N THR A 69 8.42 -7.34 -6.70
CA THR A 69 7.44 -8.42 -6.69
C THR A 69 6.43 -8.20 -7.82
N PRO A 70 6.14 -9.20 -8.67
CA PRO A 70 5.21 -9.04 -9.79
C PRO A 70 3.82 -8.61 -9.31
N ILE A 71 3.21 -7.66 -10.03
CA ILE A 71 1.83 -7.23 -9.79
C ILE A 71 1.09 -7.31 -11.12
N LEU A 72 0.12 -8.23 -11.20
CA LEU A 72 -0.59 -8.51 -12.44
C LEU A 72 -1.83 -7.62 -12.58
N VAL A 73 -1.94 -6.94 -13.72
CA VAL A 73 -3.16 -6.28 -14.17
C VAL A 73 -3.51 -6.84 -15.53
N ASP A 74 -4.73 -7.39 -15.67
CA ASP A 74 -5.21 -8.00 -16.92
C ASP A 74 -4.22 -9.06 -17.48
N GLY A 75 -3.59 -9.82 -16.58
CA GLY A 75 -2.63 -10.89 -16.91
C GLY A 75 -1.20 -10.42 -17.21
N LYS A 76 -0.91 -9.12 -17.13
CA LYS A 76 0.42 -8.56 -17.41
C LYS A 76 1.05 -7.96 -16.14
N ASP A 77 2.32 -8.27 -15.90
CA ASP A 77 3.09 -7.62 -14.84
C ASP A 77 3.41 -6.18 -15.20
N VAL A 78 3.07 -5.25 -14.30
CA VAL A 78 3.28 -3.81 -14.51
C VAL A 78 4.67 -3.34 -14.10
N MET A 79 5.41 -4.12 -13.31
CA MET A 79 6.70 -3.70 -12.75
C MET A 79 7.77 -3.37 -13.80
N PRO A 80 7.92 -4.12 -14.92
CA PRO A 80 8.87 -3.76 -15.98
C PRO A 80 8.63 -2.37 -16.57
N GLU A 81 7.36 -1.99 -16.78
CA GLU A 81 6.99 -0.68 -17.33
C GLU A 81 7.28 0.44 -16.33
N VAL A 82 6.96 0.23 -15.05
CA VAL A 82 7.28 1.16 -13.96
C VAL A 82 8.78 1.43 -13.92
N ASN A 83 9.60 0.38 -13.94
CA ASN A 83 11.05 0.50 -13.87
C ASN A 83 11.66 1.17 -15.11
N ALA A 84 11.10 0.90 -16.29
CA ALA A 84 11.54 1.56 -17.53
C ALA A 84 11.35 3.07 -17.45
N VAL A 85 10.20 3.53 -16.95
CA VAL A 85 9.93 4.97 -16.79
C VAL A 85 10.83 5.59 -15.71
N LEU A 86 11.02 4.92 -14.57
CA LEU A 86 11.95 5.40 -13.53
C LEU A 86 13.40 5.51 -14.06
N ALA A 87 13.85 4.57 -14.89
CA ALA A 87 15.15 4.62 -15.53
C ALA A 87 15.27 5.80 -16.50
N HIS A 88 14.24 6.03 -17.31
CA HIS A 88 14.20 7.17 -18.22
C HIS A 88 14.21 8.52 -17.48
N MET A 89 13.43 8.65 -16.40
CA MET A 89 13.45 9.84 -15.55
C MET A 89 14.84 10.08 -14.96
N LYS A 90 15.51 9.02 -14.48
CA LYS A 90 16.87 9.10 -13.94
C LYS A 90 17.87 9.59 -14.98
N GLU A 91 17.80 9.09 -16.21
CA GLU A 91 18.66 9.53 -17.31
C GLU A 91 18.46 11.03 -17.57
N PHE A 92 17.21 11.46 -17.71
CA PHE A 92 16.88 12.86 -17.94
C PHE A 92 17.39 13.78 -16.82
N THR A 93 17.20 13.41 -15.55
CA THR A 93 17.63 14.25 -14.41
C THR A 93 19.14 14.31 -14.20
N ASN A 94 19.90 13.40 -14.83
CA ASN A 94 21.35 13.36 -14.74
C ASN A 94 22.06 14.07 -15.90
N GLN A 95 21.31 14.62 -16.85
CA GLN A 95 21.82 15.53 -17.90
C GLN A 95 22.03 16.93 -17.33
#